data_AF-A0AA35M753-F1
#
_entry.id   AF-A0AA35M753-F1
#
_cell.length_a   1.000
_cell.length_b   1.000
_cell.length_c   1.000
_cell.angle_alpha   90.00
_cell.angle_beta   90.00
_cell.angle_gamma   90.00
#
_symmetry.space_group_name_H-M   'P 1'
#
loop_
_entity.id
_entity.type
_entity.pdbx_description
1 polymer ?
#
loop_
_entity_poly.entity_id
_entity_poly.type
_entity_poly.pdbx_seq_one_letter_code
_entity_poly.pdbx_strand_id
1 'polypeptide(L)'
;MMHVDICCQICGVSFNIGRYPTKDEATAEIPDTQWLRNTQALRAQTKGTCGKGCYLSNLIEVPSDSDIRQLVVESMEPISKVKSRRYTSDEQHISGPACSKPGGYSGYAIMPEEIRGSCTFQCLVPKPRQRRLLMRPINAGESVPDQDFYLSGISDIMPSQGYVYSTWPLGRELPGLLYARNWFNNSDDAEKAAMPFHPTCLEVFRRVSAYYGADIDNQSLMDWYRLEARDQRLYHEFPRDPSVGKAKRYWQNGRDQLWLHLPGSEFLAANPCFVPDLPSIIASVTANQTVLFEHSRISPVASDGHQSSDSLSRLPMEIRLHLASLLNASDFASLRLVSRAFHNLPQSFYRNFIHRECPWLWETWCDYPYSIYARFESWELRLRDTSWEKRKAKLEGDIRSLQDAILSGVDPEQNLPNINTLRDRIAKEEAEYKKLREPIPPQRLPRGPDEVDWFGLYCTLSHNIHNLKGLRNRKRIWKDCEEIVLRIKKYRAEGLMKPAVSKWLTAS
;
A
#
# COMPACT_ATOMS: atom_id res chain seq x y z
N MET A 1 -2.69 8.19 29.99
CA MET A 1 -2.47 8.76 28.64
C MET A 1 -3.64 8.32 27.77
N MET A 2 -4.35 9.25 27.13
CA MET A 2 -5.39 8.92 26.15
C MET A 2 -4.75 8.30 24.91
N HIS A 3 -5.33 7.24 24.36
CA HIS A 3 -4.82 6.63 23.14
C HIS A 3 -5.38 7.36 21.91
N VAL A 4 -4.49 7.76 21.00
CA VAL A 4 -4.86 8.44 19.75
C VAL A 4 -4.10 7.78 18.61
N ASP A 5 -4.85 7.14 17.71
CA ASP A 5 -4.32 6.58 16.48
C ASP A 5 -3.75 7.67 15.58
N ILE A 6 -2.47 7.54 15.25
CA ILE A 6 -1.88 8.30 14.14
C ILE A 6 -2.35 7.66 12.83
N CYS A 7 -2.80 8.49 11.91
CA CYS A 7 -3.28 8.07 10.59
C CYS A 7 -2.29 8.50 9.50
N CYS A 8 -2.32 7.78 8.39
CA CYS A 8 -1.63 8.18 7.17
C CYS A 8 -2.19 9.53 6.69
N GLN A 9 -1.29 10.50 6.47
CA GLN A 9 -1.68 11.83 6.00
C GLN A 9 -2.15 11.85 4.54
N ILE A 10 -1.77 10.83 3.75
CA ILE A 10 -2.18 10.71 2.35
C ILE A 10 -3.57 10.09 2.21
N CYS A 11 -3.92 9.05 2.96
CA CYS A 11 -5.21 8.33 2.79
C CYS A 11 -6.16 8.41 3.98
N GLY A 12 -5.72 8.97 5.12
CA GLY A 12 -6.51 9.09 6.34
C GLY A 12 -6.75 7.80 7.11
N VAL A 13 -6.25 6.64 6.65
CA VAL A 13 -6.41 5.35 7.34
C VAL A 13 -5.40 5.21 8.47
N SER A 14 -5.80 4.59 9.59
CA SER A 14 -4.91 4.27 10.72
C SER A 14 -3.82 3.29 10.30
N PHE A 15 -2.68 3.30 10.98
CA PHE A 15 -1.64 2.26 10.85
C PHE A 15 -1.86 1.09 11.80
N ASN A 16 -2.92 1.11 12.62
CA ASN A 16 -3.25 0.08 13.59
C ASN A 16 -4.44 -0.75 13.10
N ILE A 17 -4.31 -1.28 11.88
CA ILE A 17 -5.36 -2.05 11.21
C ILE A 17 -5.22 -3.53 11.51
N GLY A 18 -6.22 -4.09 12.19
CA GLY A 18 -6.27 -5.50 12.56
C GLY A 18 -7.08 -6.35 11.59
N ARG A 19 -6.74 -7.64 11.60
CA ARG A 19 -7.51 -8.71 10.95
C ARG A 19 -7.56 -9.92 11.88
N TYR A 20 -8.73 -10.52 12.02
CA TYR A 20 -8.91 -11.80 12.67
C TYR A 20 -8.73 -12.93 11.65
N PRO A 21 -7.83 -13.90 11.87
CA PRO A 21 -7.67 -15.02 10.95
C PRO A 21 -8.94 -15.87 10.85
N THR A 22 -9.03 -16.67 9.79
CA THR A 22 -10.03 -17.74 9.68
C THR A 22 -9.54 -18.99 10.42
N LYS A 23 -10.42 -19.99 10.57
CA LYS A 23 -10.04 -21.27 11.19
C LYS A 23 -8.94 -21.99 10.40
N ASP A 24 -9.02 -21.98 9.08
CA ASP A 24 -8.09 -22.70 8.20
C ASP A 24 -6.70 -22.06 8.21
N GLU A 25 -6.64 -20.73 8.36
CA GLU A 25 -5.39 -19.99 8.51
C GLU A 25 -4.75 -20.20 9.87
N ALA A 26 -5.56 -20.30 10.92
CA ALA A 26 -5.07 -20.45 12.30
C ALA A 26 -4.28 -21.76 12.51
N THR A 27 -4.51 -22.77 11.67
CA THR A 27 -3.77 -24.04 11.68
C THR A 27 -2.51 -24.04 10.82
N ALA A 28 -2.27 -22.98 10.03
CA ALA A 28 -1.05 -22.84 9.25
C ALA A 28 0.09 -22.26 10.09
N GLU A 29 1.34 -22.50 9.70
CA GLU A 29 2.49 -21.81 10.29
C GLU A 29 2.38 -20.31 9.97
N ILE A 30 2.00 -19.51 10.96
CA ILE A 30 1.90 -18.06 10.79
C ILE A 30 3.17 -17.43 11.38
N PRO A 31 3.95 -16.68 10.59
CA PRO A 31 5.00 -15.83 11.15
C PRO A 31 4.41 -14.90 12.23
N ASP A 32 5.20 -14.42 13.19
CA ASP A 32 4.84 -13.31 14.10
C ASP A 32 4.70 -11.99 13.31
N THR A 33 3.70 -11.98 12.45
CA THR A 33 3.24 -10.86 11.65
C THR A 33 2.16 -10.10 12.43
N GLN A 34 1.85 -8.93 11.91
CA GLN A 34 0.86 -7.97 12.39
C GLN A 34 -0.53 -8.56 12.75
N TRP A 35 -0.86 -9.81 12.37
CA TRP A 35 -2.10 -10.54 12.74
C TRP A 35 -2.40 -10.53 14.25
N LEU A 36 -1.35 -10.43 15.07
CA LEU A 36 -1.40 -10.76 16.50
C LEU A 36 -1.27 -9.56 17.43
N ARG A 37 -0.56 -8.52 17.00
CA ARG A 37 -0.15 -7.41 17.88
C ARG A 37 -1.18 -6.29 18.00
N ASN A 38 -2.18 -6.23 17.11
CA ASN A 38 -3.32 -5.30 17.25
C ASN A 38 -4.26 -5.64 18.42
N THR A 39 -3.95 -6.68 19.19
CA THR A 39 -4.62 -7.01 20.46
C THR A 39 -4.43 -5.94 21.54
N GLN A 40 -3.42 -5.07 21.48
CA GLN A 40 -3.22 -4.04 22.52
C GLN A 40 -4.32 -2.97 22.54
N ALA A 41 -4.87 -2.56 21.39
CA ALA A 41 -6.02 -1.64 21.34
C ALA A 41 -7.36 -2.35 21.62
N LEU A 42 -7.39 -3.67 21.44
CA LEU A 42 -8.53 -4.56 21.74
C LEU A 42 -8.72 -4.84 23.24
N ARG A 43 -7.77 -4.43 24.09
CA ARG A 43 -7.81 -4.58 25.56
C ARG A 43 -9.02 -3.90 26.21
N ALA A 44 -9.70 -3.01 25.50
CA ALA A 44 -10.78 -2.23 26.09
C ALA A 44 -12.09 -3.01 26.27
N GLN A 45 -12.63 -3.74 25.27
CA GLN A 45 -14.04 -4.15 25.37
C GLN A 45 -14.45 -5.36 24.52
N THR A 46 -14.54 -6.54 25.15
CA THR A 46 -15.37 -7.65 24.66
C THR A 46 -16.23 -8.22 25.79
N LYS A 47 -17.03 -7.37 26.45
CA LYS A 47 -18.31 -7.85 26.98
C LYS A 47 -19.28 -7.95 25.81
N GLY A 48 -19.54 -9.15 25.31
CA GLY A 48 -20.61 -9.39 24.32
C GLY A 48 -20.27 -10.43 23.26
N THR A 49 -21.29 -11.20 22.88
CA THR A 49 -21.32 -12.29 21.91
C THR A 49 -20.62 -11.95 20.58
N CYS A 50 -19.66 -12.76 20.15
CA CYS A 50 -19.25 -12.80 18.74
C CYS A 50 -20.34 -13.49 17.91
N GLY A 51 -20.30 -13.32 16.57
CA GLY A 51 -21.14 -14.09 15.68
C GLY A 51 -20.97 -15.60 15.90
N LYS A 52 -21.93 -16.41 15.43
CA LYS A 52 -21.81 -17.88 15.47
C LYS A 52 -20.53 -18.29 14.72
N GLY A 53 -19.78 -19.23 15.28
CA GLY A 53 -18.58 -19.79 14.65
C GLY A 53 -17.26 -19.04 14.90
N CYS A 54 -17.21 -18.05 15.79
CA CYS A 54 -15.93 -17.47 16.25
C CYS A 54 -15.30 -18.33 17.37
N TYR A 55 -13.97 -18.41 17.38
CA TYR A 55 -13.19 -19.14 18.38
C TYR A 55 -12.15 -18.23 19.05
N LEU A 56 -11.76 -18.58 20.27
CA LEU A 56 -10.52 -18.12 20.88
C LEU A 56 -9.49 -19.22 20.77
N SER A 57 -8.26 -18.83 20.49
CA SER A 57 -7.12 -19.72 20.57
C SER A 57 -6.06 -19.14 21.48
N ASN A 58 -5.46 -20.00 22.31
CA ASN A 58 -4.17 -19.69 22.93
C ASN A 58 -3.08 -19.84 21.87
N LEU A 59 -2.10 -18.95 21.92
CA LEU A 59 -0.93 -19.03 21.06
C LEU A 59 0.24 -19.55 21.87
N ILE A 60 0.91 -20.56 21.34
CA ILE A 60 2.18 -21.03 21.90
C ILE A 60 3.31 -20.67 20.95
N GLU A 61 4.34 -20.02 21.49
CA GLU A 61 5.60 -19.79 20.80
C GLU A 61 6.34 -21.12 20.66
N VAL A 62 6.47 -21.59 19.42
CA VAL A 62 7.27 -22.78 19.10
C VAL A 62 8.71 -22.33 18.86
N PRO A 63 9.71 -22.96 19.51
CA PRO A 63 11.11 -22.70 19.22
C PRO A 63 11.38 -23.01 17.75
N SER A 64 11.84 -22.01 16.99
CA SER A 64 12.26 -22.20 15.60
C SER A 64 13.72 -21.75 15.46
N ASP A 65 14.49 -22.43 14.60
CA ASP A 65 15.85 -22.02 14.21
C ASP A 65 15.88 -20.70 13.42
N SER A 66 14.70 -20.14 13.13
CA SER A 66 14.55 -18.83 12.50
C SER A 66 14.33 -17.74 13.55
N ASP A 67 14.78 -16.52 13.27
CA ASP A 67 14.47 -15.34 14.12
C ASP A 67 12.96 -14.99 14.12
N ILE A 68 12.10 -15.81 13.50
CA ILE A 68 10.66 -15.69 13.49
C ILE A 68 10.09 -16.53 14.64
N ARG A 69 9.33 -15.87 15.53
CA ARG A 69 8.47 -16.58 16.48
C ARG A 69 7.38 -17.30 15.71
N GLN A 70 7.39 -18.62 15.76
CA GLN A 70 6.32 -19.44 15.22
C GLN A 70 5.24 -19.56 16.28
N LEU A 71 3.99 -19.30 15.91
CA LEU A 71 2.87 -19.44 16.84
C LEU A 71 1.93 -20.52 16.34
N VAL A 72 1.63 -21.48 17.21
CA VAL A 72 0.70 -22.57 16.91
C VAL A 72 -0.52 -22.46 17.80
N VAL A 73 -1.68 -22.77 17.22
CA VAL A 73 -2.96 -22.90 17.90
C VAL A 73 -2.97 -24.20 18.69
N GLU A 74 -2.91 -24.11 20.01
CA GLU A 74 -2.95 -25.28 20.89
C GLU A 74 -4.38 -25.81 21.09
N SER A 75 -5.35 -24.91 21.22
CA SER A 75 -6.75 -25.25 21.46
C SER A 75 -7.68 -24.15 20.97
N MET A 76 -8.87 -24.54 20.48
CA MET A 76 -9.90 -23.61 20.03
C MET A 76 -11.16 -23.73 20.87
N GLU A 77 -11.48 -22.69 21.63
CA GLU A 77 -12.71 -22.62 22.40
C GLU A 77 -13.74 -21.71 21.70
N PRO A 78 -14.99 -22.17 21.47
CA PRO A 78 -16.03 -21.29 20.95
C PRO A 78 -16.23 -20.09 21.87
N ILE A 79 -16.21 -18.87 21.33
CA ILE A 79 -16.40 -17.63 22.12
C ILE A 79 -17.73 -17.65 22.87
N SER A 80 -18.76 -18.33 22.35
CA SER A 80 -20.05 -18.49 23.01
C SER A 80 -19.97 -19.21 24.36
N LYS A 81 -18.93 -20.00 24.61
CA LYS A 81 -18.71 -20.73 25.87
C LYS A 81 -17.86 -19.95 26.88
N VAL A 82 -17.19 -18.88 26.45
CA VAL A 82 -16.28 -18.07 27.27
C VAL A 82 -17.12 -17.10 28.12
N LYS A 83 -17.47 -17.53 29.34
CA LYS A 83 -18.29 -16.72 30.27
C LYS A 83 -17.49 -15.51 30.77
N SER A 84 -17.81 -14.32 30.25
CA SER A 84 -17.55 -12.99 30.83
C SER A 84 -16.15 -12.69 31.40
N ARG A 85 -15.11 -13.43 31.02
CA ARG A 85 -13.72 -13.12 31.38
C ARG A 85 -13.10 -12.21 30.32
N ARG A 86 -12.23 -11.32 30.76
CA ARG A 86 -11.37 -10.58 29.82
C ARG A 86 -10.43 -11.58 29.17
N TYR A 87 -10.17 -11.38 27.88
CA TYR A 87 -9.17 -12.18 27.18
C TYR A 87 -7.81 -11.99 27.84
N THR A 88 -7.01 -13.05 27.92
CA THR A 88 -5.61 -12.96 28.34
C THR A 88 -4.78 -12.31 27.23
N SER A 89 -3.53 -11.92 27.51
CA SER A 89 -2.63 -11.35 26.50
C SER A 89 -2.31 -12.30 25.35
N ASP A 90 -2.54 -13.59 25.57
CA ASP A 90 -2.05 -14.68 24.71
C ASP A 90 -3.20 -15.34 23.93
N GLU A 91 -4.42 -14.81 24.06
CA GLU A 91 -5.62 -15.27 23.38
C GLU A 91 -5.87 -14.50 22.07
N GLN A 92 -5.89 -15.21 20.95
CA GLN A 92 -6.27 -14.67 19.64
C GLN A 92 -7.72 -14.96 19.31
N HIS A 93 -8.40 -13.97 18.73
CA HIS A 93 -9.72 -14.14 18.16
C HIS A 93 -9.62 -14.69 16.73
N ILE A 94 -10.18 -15.88 16.53
CA ILE A 94 -10.36 -16.51 15.22
C ILE A 94 -11.79 -16.23 14.73
N SER A 95 -11.90 -15.55 13.60
CA SER A 95 -13.20 -15.14 13.06
C SER A 95 -13.96 -16.33 12.49
N GLY A 96 -15.27 -16.36 12.74
CA GLY A 96 -16.21 -17.15 11.94
C GLY A 96 -16.73 -16.36 10.73
N PRO A 97 -17.44 -16.99 9.78
CA PRO A 97 -17.94 -16.34 8.57
C PRO A 97 -18.87 -15.14 8.82
N ALA A 98 -19.56 -15.11 9.97
CA ALA A 98 -20.46 -14.04 10.37
C ALA A 98 -19.83 -13.09 11.42
N CYS A 99 -18.49 -13.06 11.54
CA CYS A 99 -17.81 -12.20 12.48
C CYS A 99 -17.95 -10.73 12.10
N SER A 100 -18.46 -9.92 13.02
CA SER A 100 -18.66 -8.47 12.85
C SER A 100 -18.02 -7.65 13.98
N LYS A 101 -17.01 -8.21 14.65
CA LYS A 101 -16.34 -7.52 15.76
C LYS A 101 -15.52 -6.34 15.23
N PRO A 102 -15.65 -5.13 15.80
CA PRO A 102 -15.04 -3.92 15.23
C PRO A 102 -13.54 -3.76 15.51
N GLY A 103 -12.91 -4.68 16.26
CA GLY A 103 -11.50 -4.59 16.60
C GLY A 103 -10.55 -5.17 15.55
N GLY A 104 -11.07 -5.78 14.49
CA GLY A 104 -10.30 -6.28 13.36
C GLY A 104 -11.24 -6.71 12.23
N TYR A 105 -10.81 -6.61 10.98
CA TYR A 105 -11.58 -7.15 9.86
C TYR A 105 -11.62 -8.68 9.94
N SER A 106 -12.73 -9.29 9.51
CA SER A 106 -12.80 -10.75 9.44
C SER A 106 -11.92 -11.28 8.32
N GLY A 107 -11.23 -12.39 8.57
CA GLY A 107 -10.43 -13.07 7.56
C GLY A 107 -11.24 -13.64 6.40
N TYR A 108 -12.55 -13.85 6.58
CA TYR A 108 -13.47 -14.20 5.50
C TYR A 108 -13.79 -13.02 4.58
N ALA A 109 -13.60 -11.80 5.06
CA ALA A 109 -13.92 -10.59 4.31
C ALA A 109 -12.69 -10.01 3.59
N ILE A 110 -11.48 -10.16 4.13
CA ILE A 110 -10.24 -9.73 3.50
C ILE A 110 -9.14 -10.77 3.67
N MET A 111 -8.43 -11.09 2.59
CA MET A 111 -7.37 -12.09 2.58
C MET A 111 -6.04 -11.53 3.14
N PRO A 112 -5.13 -12.40 3.59
CA PRO A 112 -3.82 -11.99 4.07
C PRO A 112 -3.04 -11.14 3.07
N GLU A 113 -3.05 -11.56 1.80
CA GLU A 113 -2.36 -10.89 0.70
C GLU A 113 -2.98 -9.54 0.40
N GLU A 114 -4.31 -9.43 0.54
CA GLU A 114 -5.04 -8.18 0.30
C GLU A 114 -4.69 -7.11 1.34
N ILE A 115 -4.45 -7.46 2.62
CA ILE A 115 -4.23 -6.47 3.70
C ILE A 115 -2.76 -6.13 3.95
N ARG A 116 -1.83 -6.80 3.27
CA ARG A 116 -0.38 -6.68 3.45
C ARG A 116 0.09 -5.23 3.35
N GLY A 117 0.94 -4.81 4.29
CA GLY A 117 1.50 -3.45 4.35
C GLY A 117 0.55 -2.37 4.86
N SER A 118 -0.67 -2.73 5.31
CA SER A 118 -1.64 -1.77 5.87
C SER A 118 -1.25 -1.18 7.22
N CYS A 119 -0.38 -1.82 8.00
CA CYS A 119 0.19 -1.23 9.22
C CYS A 119 1.60 -0.68 9.02
N THR A 120 2.18 -0.84 7.84
CA THR A 120 3.54 -0.39 7.55
C THR A 120 3.50 1.10 7.26
N PHE A 121 4.32 1.85 7.98
CA PHE A 121 4.43 3.29 7.83
C PHE A 121 5.85 3.71 7.49
N GLN A 122 5.93 4.87 6.86
CA GLN A 122 7.14 5.64 6.59
C GLN A 122 6.85 7.10 6.88
N CYS A 123 7.89 7.91 7.05
CA CYS A 123 7.73 9.34 7.32
C CYS A 123 8.65 10.21 6.46
N LEU A 124 8.18 11.41 6.13
CA LEU A 124 9.03 12.53 5.74
C LEU A 124 9.47 13.23 7.01
N VAL A 125 10.77 13.25 7.28
CA VAL A 125 11.33 13.67 8.55
C VAL A 125 12.12 14.97 8.37
N PRO A 126 11.76 16.06 9.09
CA PRO A 126 12.52 17.31 9.01
C PRO A 126 14.00 17.13 9.35
N LYS A 127 14.89 17.73 8.55
CA LYS A 127 16.32 17.82 8.87
C LYS A 127 16.53 18.89 9.95
N PRO A 128 17.28 18.60 11.03
CA PRO A 128 17.65 19.62 12.01
C PRO A 128 18.42 20.77 11.34
N ARG A 129 18.06 22.03 11.63
CA ARG A 129 18.70 23.24 11.05
C ARG A 129 20.23 23.20 11.10
N GLN A 130 20.80 22.66 12.18
CA GLN A 130 22.24 22.60 12.44
C GLN A 130 22.98 21.49 11.65
N ARG A 131 22.27 20.54 11.03
CA ARG A 131 22.87 19.37 10.37
C ARG A 131 22.43 19.19 8.91
N ARG A 132 21.81 20.21 8.29
CA ARG A 132 21.32 20.13 6.90
C ARG A 132 22.39 19.70 5.90
N LEU A 133 23.66 20.06 6.13
CA LEU A 133 24.81 19.75 5.26
C LEU A 133 25.52 18.42 5.57
N LEU A 134 25.21 17.77 6.70
CA LEU A 134 25.93 16.58 7.18
C LEU A 134 25.15 15.28 7.01
N MET A 135 23.88 15.34 6.61
CA MET A 135 22.99 14.19 6.56
C MET A 135 23.00 13.56 5.16
N ARG A 136 23.57 12.36 5.03
CA ARG A 136 23.46 11.54 3.81
C ARG A 136 22.28 10.57 3.91
N PRO A 137 21.54 10.34 2.81
CA PRO A 137 20.38 9.46 2.82
C PRO A 137 20.78 8.01 3.07
N ILE A 138 19.83 7.22 3.57
CA ILE A 138 20.01 5.79 3.87
C ILE A 138 20.23 4.98 2.57
N ASN A 139 19.64 5.46 1.48
CA ASN A 139 19.81 4.92 0.14
C ASN A 139 20.39 6.01 -0.77
N ALA A 140 21.39 5.64 -1.58
CA ALA A 140 21.85 6.48 -2.67
C ALA A 140 20.66 6.74 -3.61
N GLY A 141 20.23 8.00 -3.73
CA GLY A 141 19.14 8.40 -4.64
C GLY A 141 17.84 8.88 -3.98
N GLU A 142 17.69 8.87 -2.65
CA GLU A 142 16.41 9.25 -1.97
C GLU A 142 16.41 10.61 -1.26
N SER A 143 17.49 11.39 -1.30
CA SER A 143 17.40 12.82 -0.93
C SER A 143 18.27 13.68 -1.83
N VAL A 144 17.67 14.74 -2.38
CA VAL A 144 18.43 15.86 -2.94
C VAL A 144 19.05 16.61 -1.74
N PRO A 145 20.35 16.99 -1.79
CA PRO A 145 21.00 17.76 -0.73
C PRO A 145 20.19 18.98 -0.25
N ASP A 146 19.43 19.59 -1.17
CA ASP A 146 18.68 20.84 -0.96
C ASP A 146 17.29 20.67 -0.33
N GLN A 147 16.84 19.45 -0.02
CA GLN A 147 15.55 19.25 0.67
C GLN A 147 15.68 19.40 2.19
N ASP A 148 14.67 20.03 2.80
CA ASP A 148 14.60 20.30 4.26
C ASP A 148 14.17 19.07 5.09
N PHE A 149 14.03 17.90 4.47
CA PHE A 149 13.62 16.65 5.08
C PHE A 149 14.35 15.46 4.44
N TYR A 150 14.23 14.28 5.06
CA TYR A 150 14.64 13.00 4.49
C TYR A 150 13.52 11.97 4.62
N LEU A 151 13.58 10.91 3.80
CA LEU A 151 12.68 9.79 3.89
C LEU A 151 13.18 8.80 4.94
N SER A 152 12.35 8.45 5.94
CA SER A 152 12.72 7.44 6.95
C SER A 152 12.79 6.04 6.34
N GLY A 153 13.33 5.07 7.09
CA GLY A 153 13.01 3.65 6.85
C GLY A 153 11.52 3.36 7.13
N ILE A 154 11.14 2.09 7.13
CA ILE A 154 9.78 1.63 7.47
C ILE A 154 9.71 1.01 8.86
N SER A 155 8.55 1.10 9.50
CA SER A 155 8.21 0.29 10.67
C SER A 155 6.78 -0.22 10.56
N ASP A 156 6.50 -1.27 11.30
CA ASP A 156 5.19 -1.87 11.39
C ASP A 156 4.56 -1.45 12.72
N ILE A 157 3.28 -1.07 12.69
CA ILE A 157 2.48 -0.66 13.85
C ILE A 157 2.91 0.69 14.40
N MET A 158 2.04 1.69 14.25
CA MET A 158 2.32 3.04 14.72
C MET A 158 1.93 3.18 16.19
N PRO A 159 2.85 3.61 17.07
CA PRO A 159 2.50 3.93 18.45
C PRO A 159 1.44 5.02 18.53
N SER A 160 0.78 5.11 19.69
CA SER A 160 -0.09 6.23 19.99
C SER A 160 0.64 7.57 19.85
N GLN A 161 -0.10 8.63 19.52
CA GLN A 161 0.44 9.98 19.48
C GLN A 161 1.19 10.33 20.77
N GLY A 162 2.40 10.91 20.62
CA GLY A 162 3.26 11.34 21.73
C GLY A 162 4.34 10.34 22.15
N TYR A 163 4.32 9.13 21.61
CA TYR A 163 5.43 8.18 21.74
C TYR A 163 6.45 8.37 20.62
N VAL A 164 7.65 7.88 20.87
CA VAL A 164 8.71 7.89 19.89
C VAL A 164 9.09 6.48 19.45
N TYR A 165 9.49 6.32 18.20
CA TYR A 165 9.75 5.02 17.58
C TYR A 165 10.94 5.07 16.62
N SER A 166 11.40 3.87 16.24
CA SER A 166 12.47 3.64 15.29
C SER A 166 11.95 3.01 14.00
N THR A 167 12.64 3.27 12.90
CA THR A 167 12.37 2.66 11.60
C THR A 167 13.53 1.80 11.15
N TRP A 168 13.28 0.92 10.20
CA TRP A 168 14.27 0.06 9.56
C TRP A 168 14.31 0.27 8.03
N PRO A 169 15.49 0.33 7.42
CA PRO A 169 16.81 0.40 8.05
C PRO A 169 16.93 1.62 8.97
N LEU A 170 17.65 1.46 10.09
CA LEU A 170 18.00 2.60 10.93
C LEU A 170 18.91 3.48 10.08
N GLY A 171 18.57 4.76 9.91
CA GLY A 171 19.43 5.64 9.13
C GLY A 171 20.83 5.62 9.71
N ARG A 172 21.83 5.28 8.90
CA ARG A 172 23.22 5.03 9.33
C ARG A 172 23.84 6.20 10.11
N GLU A 173 23.23 7.37 10.11
CA GLU A 173 23.77 8.60 10.69
C GLU A 173 22.92 9.23 11.81
N LEU A 174 21.72 8.73 12.12
CA LEU A 174 20.94 9.19 13.28
C LEU A 174 20.08 8.07 13.88
N PRO A 175 20.27 7.72 15.17
CA PRO A 175 19.21 7.14 15.99
C PRO A 175 18.16 8.23 16.24
N GLY A 176 17.38 8.54 15.20
CA GLY A 176 16.36 9.58 15.20
C GLY A 176 15.06 9.03 15.72
N LEU A 177 14.79 9.29 16.98
CA LEU A 177 13.49 9.17 17.60
C LEU A 177 12.45 9.98 16.76
N LEU A 178 11.54 9.29 16.04
CA LEU A 178 10.56 9.91 15.12
C LEU A 178 9.33 10.48 15.84
N TYR A 179 8.96 11.71 15.49
CA TYR A 179 7.83 12.40 16.08
C TYR A 179 6.70 12.62 15.06
N ALA A 180 5.84 11.62 14.87
CA ALA A 180 4.66 11.77 14.00
C ALA A 180 3.42 12.30 14.73
N ARG A 181 2.62 13.09 14.02
CA ARG A 181 1.35 13.63 14.50
C ARG A 181 0.33 13.76 13.38
N ASN A 182 -0.95 13.71 13.75
CA ASN A 182 -2.05 14.03 12.82
C ASN A 182 -2.19 15.54 12.60
N TRP A 183 -2.13 16.32 13.68
CA TRP A 183 -2.13 17.79 13.68
C TRP A 183 -1.30 18.29 14.88
N PHE A 184 -0.97 19.58 14.88
CA PHE A 184 -0.17 20.23 15.92
C PHE A 184 -0.78 21.56 16.36
N ASN A 185 -0.47 21.96 17.61
CA ASN A 185 -1.08 23.13 18.24
C ASN A 185 -0.23 24.41 18.13
N ASN A 186 1.03 24.29 17.70
CA ASN A 186 1.96 25.41 17.58
C ASN A 186 2.93 25.22 16.41
N SER A 187 3.63 26.29 16.02
CA SER A 187 4.61 26.30 14.92
C SER A 187 5.84 25.46 15.19
N ASP A 188 6.27 25.35 16.45
CA ASP A 188 7.48 24.62 16.82
C ASP A 188 7.31 23.11 16.63
N ASP A 189 6.11 22.61 16.89
CA ASP A 189 5.73 21.23 16.61
C ASP A 189 5.69 20.98 15.09
N ALA A 190 5.28 21.97 14.28
CA ALA A 190 5.25 21.88 12.82
C ALA A 190 6.64 21.66 12.20
N GLU A 191 7.67 22.28 12.77
CA GLU A 191 9.05 22.15 12.30
C GLU A 191 9.67 20.79 12.66
N LYS A 192 9.17 20.15 13.73
CA LYS A 192 9.69 18.87 14.26
C LYS A 192 8.90 17.65 13.79
N ALA A 193 7.61 17.84 13.48
CA ALA A 193 6.70 16.76 13.14
C ALA A 193 7.13 16.07 11.84
N ALA A 194 7.29 14.76 11.93
CA ALA A 194 7.44 13.89 10.78
C ALA A 194 6.05 13.60 10.19
N MET A 195 5.90 13.68 8.88
CA MET A 195 4.64 13.38 8.19
C MET A 195 4.50 11.87 7.98
N PRO A 196 3.55 11.16 8.63
CA PRO A 196 3.42 9.73 8.49
C PRO A 196 2.54 9.33 7.28
N PHE A 197 2.94 8.29 6.55
CA PHE A 197 2.14 7.70 5.47
C PHE A 197 2.46 6.22 5.24
N HIS A 198 1.53 5.50 4.59
CA HIS A 198 1.83 4.17 4.08
C HIS A 198 2.74 4.31 2.84
N PRO A 199 3.81 3.50 2.71
CA PRO A 199 4.64 3.51 1.50
C PRO A 199 3.84 3.30 0.22
N THR A 200 2.82 2.45 0.25
CA THR A 200 1.89 2.22 -0.87
C THR A 200 1.05 3.45 -1.22
N CYS A 201 0.72 4.31 -0.25
CA CYS A 201 0.02 5.58 -0.51
C CYS A 201 0.96 6.62 -1.16
N LEU A 202 2.25 6.63 -0.80
CA LEU A 202 3.24 7.48 -1.48
C LEU A 202 3.41 7.07 -2.95
N GLU A 203 3.33 5.78 -3.26
CA GLU A 203 3.32 5.27 -4.65
C GLU A 203 2.12 5.76 -5.46
N VAL A 204 0.93 5.86 -4.83
CA VAL A 204 -0.25 6.46 -5.48
C VAL A 204 0.00 7.96 -5.70
N PHE A 205 0.45 8.69 -4.68
CA PHE A 205 0.73 10.12 -4.78
C PHE A 205 1.75 10.45 -5.89
N ARG A 206 2.86 9.69 -5.97
CA ARG A 206 3.86 9.78 -7.05
C ARG A 206 3.23 9.75 -8.44
N ARG A 207 2.29 8.82 -8.65
CA ARG A 207 1.61 8.63 -9.93
C ARG A 207 0.61 9.74 -10.20
N VAL A 208 -0.16 10.17 -9.19
CA VAL A 208 -1.06 11.33 -9.33
C VAL A 208 -0.28 12.58 -9.69
N SER A 209 0.83 12.85 -9.00
CA SER A 209 1.71 13.97 -9.32
C SER A 209 2.25 13.86 -10.74
N ALA A 210 2.74 12.70 -11.17
CA ALA A 210 3.19 12.51 -12.56
C ALA A 210 2.06 12.74 -13.59
N TYR A 211 0.84 12.31 -13.29
CA TYR A 211 -0.33 12.50 -14.16
C TYR A 211 -0.73 13.97 -14.32
N TYR A 212 -0.66 14.76 -13.24
CA TYR A 212 -1.06 16.18 -13.22
C TYR A 212 0.10 17.17 -13.44
N GLY A 213 1.33 16.68 -13.65
CA GLY A 213 2.53 17.45 -13.91
C GLY A 213 3.64 17.24 -12.87
N ALA A 214 4.87 17.07 -13.34
CA ALA A 214 6.05 16.69 -12.53
C ALA A 214 6.51 17.73 -11.48
N ASP A 215 5.87 18.90 -11.40
CA ASP A 215 6.21 19.99 -10.49
C ASP A 215 5.69 19.77 -9.05
N ILE A 216 5.16 18.61 -8.72
CA ILE A 216 4.71 18.28 -7.36
C ILE A 216 5.54 17.11 -6.88
N ASP A 217 6.36 17.36 -5.86
CA ASP A 217 7.34 16.43 -5.31
C ASP A 217 7.12 16.21 -3.79
N ASN A 218 8.04 15.47 -3.15
CA ASN A 218 7.99 15.25 -1.70
C ASN A 218 8.07 16.55 -0.87
N GLN A 219 8.74 17.59 -1.38
CA GLN A 219 8.82 18.89 -0.70
C GLN A 219 7.46 19.57 -0.67
N SER A 220 6.78 19.52 -1.81
CA SER A 220 5.41 20.01 -1.95
C SER A 220 4.46 19.28 -1.01
N LEU A 221 4.60 17.96 -0.88
CA LEU A 221 3.80 17.15 0.02
C LEU A 221 4.05 17.52 1.50
N MET A 222 5.32 17.70 1.89
CA MET A 222 5.69 18.07 3.26
C MET A 222 5.20 19.48 3.62
N ASP A 223 5.31 20.43 2.69
CA ASP A 223 4.84 21.80 2.91
C ASP A 223 3.32 21.88 2.98
N TRP A 224 2.60 21.10 2.16
CA TRP A 224 1.16 20.93 2.29
C TRP A 224 0.77 20.37 3.66
N TYR A 225 1.42 19.29 4.11
CA TYR A 225 1.17 18.72 5.44
C TYR A 225 1.38 19.77 6.54
N ARG A 226 2.45 20.56 6.47
CA ARG A 226 2.72 21.64 7.43
C ARG A 226 1.68 22.76 7.43
N LEU A 227 0.88 22.93 6.38
CA LEU A 227 -0.20 23.90 6.32
C LEU A 227 -1.51 23.30 6.85
N GLU A 228 -1.86 22.10 6.41
CA GLU A 228 -3.10 21.43 6.79
C GLU A 228 -3.12 20.93 8.24
N ALA A 229 -1.97 20.51 8.76
CA ALA A 229 -1.85 19.97 10.10
C ALA A 229 -1.74 21.05 11.20
N ARG A 230 -1.78 22.35 10.85
CA ARG A 230 -1.76 23.49 11.80
C ARG A 230 -3.05 23.67 12.58
N ASP A 231 -4.18 23.25 12.01
CA ASP A 231 -5.50 23.38 12.62
C ASP A 231 -6.20 22.03 12.56
N GLN A 232 -6.68 21.57 13.72
CA GLN A 232 -7.48 20.37 13.83
C GLN A 232 -8.69 20.41 12.89
N ARG A 233 -9.29 21.58 12.65
CA ARG A 233 -10.43 21.75 11.73
C ARG A 233 -10.04 21.45 10.29
N LEU A 234 -8.93 22.01 9.80
CA LEU A 234 -8.42 21.75 8.44
C LEU A 234 -8.17 20.24 8.22
N TYR A 235 -7.59 19.58 9.24
CA TYR A 235 -7.39 18.14 9.22
C TYR A 235 -8.70 17.34 9.08
N HIS A 236 -9.79 17.73 9.78
CA HIS A 236 -11.08 17.03 9.72
C HIS A 236 -11.95 17.42 8.52
N GLU A 237 -11.75 18.62 7.95
CA GLU A 237 -12.48 19.11 6.78
C GLU A 237 -11.93 18.59 5.45
N PHE A 238 -10.80 17.86 5.46
CA PHE A 238 -10.29 17.21 4.25
C PHE A 238 -11.34 16.21 3.70
N PRO A 239 -11.72 16.30 2.41
CA PRO A 239 -12.86 15.57 1.84
C PRO A 239 -12.53 14.09 1.56
N ARG A 240 -12.32 13.32 2.64
CA ARG A 240 -12.06 11.88 2.59
C ARG A 240 -13.32 11.11 2.16
N ASP A 241 -13.11 9.86 1.72
CA ASP A 241 -14.20 8.90 1.58
C ASP A 241 -15.01 8.78 2.90
N PRO A 242 -16.35 8.79 2.84
CA PRO A 242 -17.20 8.71 4.03
C PRO A 242 -16.89 7.50 4.92
N SER A 243 -16.39 6.40 4.35
CA SER A 243 -16.01 5.19 5.09
C SER A 243 -14.84 5.44 6.03
N VAL A 244 -13.91 6.34 5.68
CA VAL A 244 -12.80 6.75 6.56
C VAL A 244 -13.35 7.51 7.76
N GLY A 245 -14.26 8.46 7.54
CA GLY A 245 -14.90 9.22 8.62
C GLY A 245 -15.71 8.33 9.57
N LYS A 246 -16.42 7.33 9.03
CA LYS A 246 -17.16 6.35 9.83
C LYS A 246 -16.25 5.44 10.66
N ALA A 247 -15.10 5.06 10.11
CA ALA A 247 -14.12 4.23 10.80
C ALA A 247 -13.37 5.01 11.90
N LYS A 248 -13.16 6.32 11.72
CA LYS A 248 -12.64 7.23 12.74
C LYS A 248 -13.72 7.61 13.74
N ARG A 249 -13.96 6.78 14.76
CA ARG A 249 -14.91 7.12 15.83
C ARG A 249 -14.19 7.66 17.06
N TYR A 250 -14.63 8.83 17.52
CA TYR A 250 -14.34 9.30 18.88
C TYR A 250 -15.15 8.47 19.86
N TRP A 251 -14.49 7.81 20.83
CA TRP A 251 -15.22 7.10 21.87
C TRP A 251 -16.20 8.04 22.58
N GLN A 252 -17.41 7.54 22.88
CA GLN A 252 -18.61 8.25 23.37
C GLN A 252 -18.46 9.09 24.65
N ASN A 253 -17.26 9.29 25.18
CA ASN A 253 -16.96 10.12 26.35
C ASN A 253 -15.64 10.91 26.21
N GLY A 254 -15.12 11.11 24.99
CA GLY A 254 -13.99 12.00 24.70
C GLY A 254 -12.61 11.50 25.14
N ARG A 255 -12.42 10.17 25.34
CA ARG A 255 -11.19 9.63 25.96
C ARG A 255 -10.23 8.90 25.02
N ASP A 256 -10.68 8.35 23.89
CA ASP A 256 -9.82 7.62 22.95
C ASP A 256 -10.27 7.78 21.49
N GLN A 257 -9.31 7.86 20.56
CA GLN A 257 -9.54 7.88 19.11
C GLN A 257 -8.98 6.58 18.52
N LEU A 258 -9.87 5.66 18.18
CA LEU A 258 -9.52 4.32 17.69
C LEU A 258 -10.15 4.07 16.32
N TRP A 259 -9.43 3.34 15.48
CA TRP A 259 -9.96 2.83 14.23
C TRP A 259 -10.99 1.71 14.44
N LEU A 260 -12.16 1.84 13.81
CA LEU A 260 -13.19 0.81 13.78
C LEU A 260 -13.15 0.03 12.46
N HIS A 261 -13.07 -1.29 12.58
CA HIS A 261 -13.08 -2.22 11.45
C HIS A 261 -14.53 -2.55 11.10
N LEU A 262 -15.16 -1.68 10.32
CA LEU A 262 -16.57 -1.81 9.97
C LEU A 262 -16.77 -2.84 8.85
N PRO A 263 -17.74 -3.77 8.96
CA PRO A 263 -18.06 -4.67 7.85
C PRO A 263 -18.41 -3.91 6.56
N GLY A 264 -17.83 -4.33 5.43
CA GLY A 264 -17.98 -3.68 4.12
C GLY A 264 -16.97 -2.54 3.86
N SER A 265 -16.16 -2.16 4.86
CA SER A 265 -15.07 -1.18 4.70
C SER A 265 -13.68 -1.80 4.60
N GLU A 266 -13.58 -3.10 4.37
CA GLU A 266 -12.32 -3.85 4.28
C GLU A 266 -11.39 -3.27 3.20
N PHE A 267 -11.98 -2.73 2.13
CA PHE A 267 -11.23 -2.08 1.07
C PHE A 267 -10.37 -0.90 1.56
N LEU A 268 -10.66 -0.28 2.71
CA LEU A 268 -9.80 0.76 3.29
C LEU A 268 -8.41 0.23 3.66
N ALA A 269 -8.34 -1.04 4.04
CA ALA A 269 -7.12 -1.74 4.44
C ALA A 269 -6.43 -2.49 3.29
N ALA A 270 -7.09 -2.63 2.15
CA ALA A 270 -6.56 -3.41 1.04
C ALA A 270 -5.37 -2.70 0.36
N ASN A 271 -4.32 -3.44 0.03
CA ASN A 271 -3.11 -2.92 -0.60
C ASN A 271 -3.44 -2.30 -1.96
N PRO A 272 -3.21 -0.99 -2.18
CA PRO A 272 -3.54 -0.35 -3.43
C PRO A 272 -2.52 -0.65 -4.53
N CYS A 273 -1.30 -1.08 -4.21
CA CYS A 273 -0.26 -1.31 -5.22
C CYS A 273 -0.30 -2.73 -5.77
N PHE A 274 -0.40 -3.72 -4.89
CA PHE A 274 -0.34 -5.15 -5.22
C PHE A 274 -1.71 -5.78 -5.04
N VAL A 275 -2.51 -5.78 -6.11
CA VAL A 275 -3.88 -6.33 -6.11
C VAL A 275 -3.83 -7.79 -6.60
N PRO A 276 -4.11 -8.80 -5.75
CA PRO A 276 -3.88 -10.21 -6.09
C PRO A 276 -4.54 -10.68 -7.39
N ASP A 277 -5.78 -10.26 -7.65
CA ASP A 277 -6.53 -10.71 -8.84
C ASP A 277 -6.21 -9.93 -10.11
N LEU A 278 -5.59 -8.74 -10.00
CA LEU A 278 -5.34 -7.86 -11.15
C LEU A 278 -4.41 -8.48 -12.22
N PRO A 279 -3.31 -9.17 -11.87
CA PRO A 279 -2.45 -9.85 -12.84
C PRO A 279 -3.22 -10.86 -13.72
N SER A 280 -4.18 -11.59 -13.13
CA SER A 280 -4.99 -12.56 -13.86
C SER A 280 -5.92 -11.87 -14.87
N ILE A 281 -6.51 -10.74 -14.48
CA ILE A 281 -7.33 -9.90 -15.37
C ILE A 281 -6.48 -9.37 -16.53
N ILE A 282 -5.30 -8.82 -16.23
CA ILE A 282 -4.36 -8.31 -17.25
C ILE A 282 -3.97 -9.42 -18.24
N ALA A 283 -3.63 -10.61 -17.74
CA ALA A 283 -3.29 -11.75 -18.59
C ALA A 283 -4.47 -12.16 -19.50
N SER A 284 -5.70 -12.19 -18.96
CA SER A 284 -6.89 -12.58 -19.71
C SER A 284 -7.21 -11.64 -20.87
N VAL A 285 -7.01 -10.32 -20.71
CA VAL A 285 -7.31 -9.33 -21.76
C VAL A 285 -6.18 -9.19 -22.78
N THR A 286 -5.01 -9.76 -22.48
CA THR A 286 -3.83 -9.75 -23.37
C THR A 286 -3.73 -11.04 -24.20
N ALA A 287 -4.21 -12.18 -23.68
CA ALA A 287 -4.11 -13.48 -24.35
C ALA A 287 -5.14 -13.67 -25.50
N ASN A 288 -6.25 -12.92 -25.49
CA ASN A 288 -7.39 -13.16 -26.36
C ASN A 288 -7.28 -12.47 -27.74
N GLN A 289 -6.33 -12.92 -28.58
CA GLN A 289 -6.20 -12.44 -29.97
C GLN A 289 -7.46 -12.74 -30.82
N THR A 290 -8.13 -13.88 -30.61
CA THR A 290 -9.36 -14.25 -31.34
C THR A 290 -10.53 -13.29 -31.08
N VAL A 291 -10.64 -12.78 -29.85
CA VAL A 291 -11.69 -11.85 -29.41
C VAL A 291 -11.42 -10.42 -29.92
N LEU A 292 -10.14 -10.07 -30.09
CA LEU A 292 -9.71 -8.84 -30.76
C LEU A 292 -10.17 -8.83 -32.23
N PHE A 293 -10.10 -9.96 -32.93
CA PHE A 293 -10.63 -10.07 -34.31
C PHE A 293 -12.16 -10.01 -34.38
N GLU A 294 -12.89 -10.49 -33.38
CA GLU A 294 -14.37 -10.43 -33.35
C GLU A 294 -14.90 -9.05 -32.94
N HIS A 295 -14.25 -8.34 -32.00
CA HIS A 295 -14.64 -6.98 -31.61
C HIS A 295 -14.12 -5.90 -32.56
N SER A 296 -13.01 -6.14 -33.27
CA SER A 296 -12.52 -5.25 -34.34
C SER A 296 -13.28 -5.44 -35.65
N ARG A 297 -13.95 -6.58 -35.86
CA ARG A 297 -14.99 -6.69 -36.88
C ARG A 297 -16.18 -5.87 -36.38
N ILE A 298 -16.30 -4.68 -36.93
CA ILE A 298 -17.58 -4.00 -37.08
C ILE A 298 -18.46 -4.98 -37.88
N SER A 299 -19.05 -5.97 -37.21
CA SER A 299 -20.08 -6.78 -37.82
C SER A 299 -21.22 -5.80 -38.09
N PRO A 300 -21.55 -5.49 -39.35
CA PRO A 300 -22.81 -4.83 -39.61
C PRO A 300 -23.82 -5.83 -39.08
N VAL A 301 -24.45 -5.51 -37.95
CA VAL A 301 -25.63 -6.25 -37.51
C VAL A 301 -26.53 -6.22 -38.74
N ALA A 302 -26.69 -7.39 -39.37
CA ALA A 302 -27.51 -7.52 -40.54
C ALA A 302 -28.83 -6.84 -40.20
N SER A 303 -29.20 -5.88 -41.04
CA SER A 303 -30.44 -5.15 -40.94
C SER A 303 -31.59 -6.15 -41.00
N ASP A 304 -32.00 -6.69 -39.86
CA ASP A 304 -33.35 -7.15 -39.69
C ASP A 304 -34.21 -5.89 -39.82
N GLY A 305 -35.03 -5.87 -40.88
CA GLY A 305 -35.77 -4.73 -41.41
C GLY A 305 -36.85 -4.17 -40.49
N HIS A 306 -36.69 -4.22 -39.18
CA HIS A 306 -37.47 -3.43 -38.25
C HIS A 306 -36.75 -2.10 -38.01
N GLN A 307 -37.42 -1.03 -38.43
CA GLN A 307 -37.03 0.35 -38.15
C GLN A 307 -36.61 0.48 -36.69
N SER A 308 -35.29 0.53 -36.44
CA SER A 308 -34.75 0.85 -35.14
C SER A 308 -35.31 2.23 -34.75
N SER A 309 -36.13 2.27 -33.70
CA SER A 309 -36.61 3.52 -33.09
C SER A 309 -35.48 4.33 -32.44
N ASP A 310 -34.26 3.78 -32.40
CA ASP A 310 -33.07 4.44 -31.88
C ASP A 310 -32.60 5.51 -32.88
N SER A 311 -33.04 6.75 -32.68
CA SER A 311 -32.60 7.90 -33.47
C SER A 311 -31.08 8.11 -33.46
N LEU A 312 -30.37 7.65 -32.41
CA LEU A 312 -28.92 7.79 -32.29
C LEU A 312 -28.16 6.81 -33.19
N SER A 313 -28.79 5.72 -33.64
CA SER A 313 -28.17 4.80 -34.60
C SER A 313 -28.03 5.39 -36.00
N ARG A 314 -28.73 6.50 -36.29
CA ARG A 314 -28.64 7.25 -37.56
C ARG A 314 -27.43 8.21 -37.59
N LEU A 315 -26.78 8.43 -36.45
CA LEU A 315 -25.62 9.32 -36.36
C LEU A 315 -24.36 8.64 -36.92
N PRO A 316 -23.51 9.38 -37.65
CA PRO A 316 -22.18 8.90 -38.04
C PRO A 316 -21.36 8.43 -36.84
N MET A 317 -20.43 7.50 -37.06
CA MET A 317 -19.61 6.92 -35.98
C MET A 317 -18.82 8.00 -35.25
N GLU A 318 -18.31 8.99 -35.96
CA GLU A 318 -17.54 10.12 -35.44
C GLU A 318 -18.35 10.92 -34.42
N ILE A 319 -19.63 11.18 -34.70
CA ILE A 319 -20.53 11.90 -33.80
C ILE A 319 -20.86 11.03 -32.58
N ARG A 320 -21.06 9.73 -32.77
CA ARG A 320 -21.26 8.79 -31.66
C ARG A 320 -20.05 8.74 -30.74
N LEU A 321 -18.83 8.68 -31.30
CA LEU A 321 -17.60 8.72 -30.52
C LEU A 321 -17.44 10.04 -29.77
N HIS A 322 -17.76 11.16 -30.42
CA HIS A 322 -17.72 12.47 -29.77
C HIS A 322 -18.69 12.52 -28.58
N LEU A 323 -19.96 12.14 -28.77
CA LEU A 323 -20.95 12.08 -27.70
C LEU A 323 -20.51 11.17 -26.55
N ALA A 324 -20.04 9.95 -26.86
CA ALA A 324 -19.57 9.00 -25.85
C ALA A 324 -18.37 9.54 -25.07
N SER A 325 -17.49 10.31 -25.74
CA SER A 325 -16.33 10.93 -25.09
C SER A 325 -16.68 12.14 -24.21
N LEU A 326 -17.92 12.64 -24.21
CA LEU A 326 -18.33 13.69 -23.27
C LEU A 326 -18.91 13.13 -21.96
N LEU A 327 -19.18 11.82 -21.90
CA LEU A 327 -19.86 11.18 -20.77
C LEU A 327 -18.85 10.58 -19.78
N ASN A 328 -19.18 10.66 -18.50
CA ASN A 328 -18.46 9.90 -17.46
C ASN A 328 -18.83 8.41 -17.53
N ALA A 329 -18.13 7.57 -16.75
CA ALA A 329 -18.38 6.12 -16.66
C ALA A 329 -19.85 5.73 -16.39
N SER A 330 -20.54 6.45 -15.50
CA SER A 330 -21.92 6.14 -15.12
C SER A 330 -22.93 6.48 -16.22
N ASP A 331 -22.77 7.67 -16.81
CA ASP A 331 -23.66 8.15 -17.86
C ASP A 331 -23.44 7.37 -19.16
N PHE A 332 -22.19 6.99 -19.45
CA PHE A 332 -21.87 6.14 -20.58
C PHE A 332 -22.46 4.72 -20.43
N ALA A 333 -22.38 4.13 -19.22
CA ALA A 333 -23.02 2.85 -18.95
C ALA A 333 -24.55 2.94 -19.11
N SER A 334 -25.17 4.01 -18.62
CA SER A 334 -26.61 4.27 -18.77
C SER A 334 -27.00 4.46 -20.25
N LEU A 335 -26.20 5.20 -21.03
CA LEU A 335 -26.41 5.39 -22.46
C LEU A 335 -26.40 4.07 -23.22
N ARG A 336 -25.47 3.17 -22.86
CA ARG A 336 -25.42 1.83 -23.45
C ARG A 336 -26.63 0.97 -23.10
N LEU A 337 -27.32 1.20 -21.98
CA LEU A 337 -28.55 0.46 -21.69
C LEU A 337 -29.72 0.90 -22.57
N VAL A 338 -29.75 2.17 -22.99
CA VAL A 338 -30.88 2.76 -23.73
C VAL A 338 -30.68 2.80 -25.25
N SER A 339 -29.44 2.80 -25.74
CA SER A 339 -29.12 2.89 -27.17
C SER A 339 -28.09 1.85 -27.59
N ARG A 340 -28.48 1.02 -28.57
CA ARG A 340 -27.59 -0.01 -29.15
C ARG A 340 -26.49 0.62 -30.00
N ALA A 341 -26.65 1.86 -30.43
CA ALA A 341 -25.68 2.60 -31.24
C ALA A 341 -24.29 2.73 -30.57
N PHE A 342 -24.22 2.55 -29.25
CA PHE A 342 -23.01 2.66 -28.42
C PHE A 342 -22.48 1.32 -27.91
N HIS A 343 -23.04 0.18 -28.36
CA HIS A 343 -22.53 -1.14 -27.97
C HIS A 343 -21.21 -1.46 -28.68
N ASN A 344 -21.12 -1.14 -29.96
CA ASN A 344 -20.02 -1.51 -30.85
C ASN A 344 -19.10 -0.31 -31.12
N LEU A 345 -18.43 0.20 -30.08
CA LEU A 345 -17.42 1.25 -30.21
C LEU A 345 -16.02 0.63 -30.43
N PRO A 346 -15.10 1.32 -31.15
CA PRO A 346 -13.76 0.82 -31.40
C PRO A 346 -12.93 0.64 -30.12
N GLN A 347 -11.95 -0.27 -30.14
CA GLN A 347 -11.03 -0.50 -29.02
C GLN A 347 -10.26 0.77 -28.60
N SER A 348 -9.93 1.65 -29.55
CA SER A 348 -9.29 2.94 -29.29
C SER A 348 -10.16 3.88 -28.43
N PHE A 349 -11.49 3.79 -28.54
CA PHE A 349 -12.40 4.53 -27.65
C PHE A 349 -12.25 4.02 -26.22
N TYR A 350 -12.37 2.72 -25.99
CA TYR A 350 -12.29 2.13 -24.65
C TYR A 350 -10.93 2.37 -24.00
N ARG A 351 -9.85 2.30 -24.77
CA ARG A 351 -8.51 2.68 -24.32
C ARG A 351 -8.50 4.12 -23.78
N ASN A 352 -8.91 5.09 -24.60
CA ASN A 352 -8.92 6.51 -24.20
C ASN A 352 -9.88 6.77 -23.03
N PHE A 353 -11.01 6.07 -23.02
CA PHE A 353 -12.01 6.15 -21.96
C PHE A 353 -11.45 5.66 -20.62
N ILE A 354 -10.78 4.49 -20.60
CA ILE A 354 -10.13 3.96 -19.40
C ILE A 354 -9.03 4.91 -18.92
N HIS A 355 -8.19 5.43 -19.82
CA HIS A 355 -7.13 6.38 -19.46
C HIS A 355 -7.67 7.65 -18.78
N ARG A 356 -8.86 8.11 -19.18
CA ARG A 356 -9.49 9.32 -18.64
C ARG A 356 -10.29 9.05 -17.37
N GLU A 357 -11.15 8.03 -17.37
CA GLU A 357 -12.08 7.74 -16.26
C GLU A 357 -11.44 6.90 -15.14
N CYS A 358 -10.40 6.14 -15.49
CA CYS A 358 -9.67 5.27 -14.57
C CYS A 358 -8.16 5.57 -14.58
N PRO A 359 -7.73 6.82 -14.32
CA PRO A 359 -6.30 7.17 -14.32
C PRO A 359 -5.52 6.44 -13.22
N TRP A 360 -6.21 5.98 -12.17
CA TRP A 360 -5.70 5.09 -11.14
C TRP A 360 -5.37 3.67 -11.64
N LEU A 361 -5.80 3.26 -12.83
CA LEU A 361 -5.34 2.03 -13.49
C LEU A 361 -4.05 2.31 -14.26
N TRP A 362 -2.99 2.58 -13.51
CA TRP A 362 -1.72 3.05 -14.06
C TRP A 362 -0.92 1.99 -14.82
N GLU A 363 -1.32 0.71 -14.75
CA GLU A 363 -0.79 -0.36 -15.60
C GLU A 363 -0.95 -0.04 -17.10
N THR A 364 -1.88 0.86 -17.44
CA THR A 364 -2.12 1.35 -18.80
C THR A 364 -1.12 2.43 -19.25
N TRP A 365 -0.57 3.26 -18.35
CA TRP A 365 0.20 4.46 -18.74
C TRP A 365 1.49 4.75 -17.97
N CYS A 366 1.67 4.28 -16.73
CA CYS A 366 2.82 4.64 -15.88
C CYS A 366 3.91 3.57 -15.86
N ASP A 367 5.17 3.99 -16.07
CA ASP A 367 6.36 3.11 -16.01
C ASP A 367 7.10 3.18 -14.67
N TYR A 368 6.59 3.92 -13.69
CA TYR A 368 7.31 4.10 -12.43
C TYR A 368 7.42 2.77 -11.68
N PRO A 369 8.63 2.34 -11.31
CA PRO A 369 8.79 1.17 -10.47
C PRO A 369 8.26 1.46 -9.07
N TYR A 370 7.80 0.42 -8.39
CA TYR A 370 7.45 0.50 -6.99
C TYR A 370 8.71 0.52 -6.13
N SER A 371 8.73 1.40 -5.13
CA SER A 371 9.73 1.35 -4.07
C SER A 371 9.69 0.00 -3.35
N ILE A 372 10.86 -0.47 -2.91
CA ILE A 372 10.97 -1.66 -2.05
C ILE A 372 10.13 -1.55 -0.77
N TYR A 373 9.97 -0.32 -0.26
CA TYR A 373 9.21 -0.04 0.95
C TYR A 373 7.70 -0.22 0.76
N ALA A 374 7.21 -0.19 -0.49
CA ALA A 374 5.82 -0.52 -0.79
C ALA A 374 5.57 -2.03 -0.84
N ARG A 375 6.62 -2.83 -1.09
CA ARG A 375 6.53 -4.30 -1.24
C ARG A 375 6.68 -5.03 0.09
N PHE A 376 7.63 -4.60 0.90
CA PHE A 376 8.02 -5.29 2.13
C PHE A 376 7.50 -4.59 3.36
N GLU A 377 7.18 -5.40 4.37
CA GLU A 377 6.96 -4.92 5.74
C GLU A 377 8.31 -4.78 6.46
N SER A 378 8.32 -4.01 7.55
CA SER A 378 9.57 -3.70 8.27
C SER A 378 10.24 -4.95 8.82
N TRP A 379 9.46 -5.88 9.39
CA TRP A 379 9.98 -7.13 9.91
C TRP A 379 10.60 -8.01 8.81
N GLU A 380 10.06 -8.02 7.59
CA GLU A 380 10.60 -8.81 6.48
C GLU A 380 11.97 -8.29 6.06
N LEU A 381 12.11 -6.96 5.98
CA LEU A 381 13.40 -6.33 5.68
C LEU A 381 14.41 -6.61 6.80
N ARG A 382 14.00 -6.45 8.07
CA ARG A 382 14.86 -6.75 9.22
C ARG A 382 15.38 -8.17 9.18
N LEU A 383 14.48 -9.14 9.00
CA LEU A 383 14.83 -10.56 8.95
C LEU A 383 15.81 -10.86 7.81
N ARG A 384 15.57 -10.29 6.62
CA ARG A 384 16.45 -10.49 5.46
C ARG A 384 17.83 -9.90 5.69
N ASP A 385 17.89 -8.70 6.24
CA ASP A 385 19.12 -7.98 6.53
C ASP A 385 19.94 -8.70 7.60
N THR A 386 19.31 -9.06 8.73
CA THR A 386 19.98 -9.80 9.81
C THR A 386 20.45 -11.18 9.34
N SER A 387 19.64 -11.88 8.55
CA SER A 387 20.00 -13.17 7.99
C SER A 387 21.18 -13.07 7.03
N TRP A 388 21.21 -12.03 6.19
CA TRP A 388 22.32 -11.75 5.30
C TRP A 388 23.59 -11.40 6.07
N GLU A 389 23.50 -10.50 7.05
CA GLU A 389 24.63 -10.10 7.90
C GLU A 389 25.22 -11.29 8.66
N LYS A 390 24.37 -12.14 9.27
CA LYS A 390 24.80 -13.38 9.94
C LYS A 390 25.53 -14.33 8.99
N ARG A 391 24.99 -14.57 7.79
CA ARG A 391 25.63 -15.46 6.79
C ARG A 391 26.94 -14.87 6.30
N LYS A 392 26.98 -13.58 5.97
CA LYS A 392 28.20 -12.88 5.54
C LYS A 392 29.28 -12.93 6.62
N ALA A 393 28.94 -12.61 7.86
CA ALA A 393 29.88 -12.66 8.99
C ALA A 393 30.45 -14.06 9.22
N LYS A 394 29.64 -15.11 9.04
CA LYS A 394 30.09 -16.52 9.09
C LYS A 394 31.10 -16.81 7.98
N LEU A 395 30.76 -16.52 6.73
CA LEU A 395 31.65 -16.76 5.58
C LEU A 395 32.96 -15.96 5.70
N GLU A 396 32.89 -14.71 6.16
CA GLU A 396 34.09 -13.89 6.43
C GLU A 396 34.91 -14.43 7.60
N GLY A 397 34.28 -15.02 8.61
CA GLY A 397 34.94 -15.72 9.71
C GLY A 397 35.68 -16.98 9.25
N ASP A 398 35.06 -17.75 8.36
CA ASP A 398 35.67 -18.93 7.72
C ASP A 398 36.88 -18.51 6.87
N ILE A 399 36.76 -17.42 6.09
CA ILE A 399 37.88 -16.84 5.33
C ILE A 399 39.03 -16.43 6.26
N ARG A 400 38.74 -15.70 7.35
CA ARG A 400 39.76 -15.28 8.32
C ARG A 400 40.48 -16.49 8.93
N SER A 401 39.74 -17.52 9.31
CA SER A 401 40.32 -18.75 9.88
C SER A 401 41.27 -19.45 8.90
N LEU A 402 40.92 -19.51 7.62
CA LEU A 402 41.79 -20.06 6.56
C LEU A 402 43.02 -19.18 6.31
N GLN A 403 42.87 -17.85 6.37
CA GLN A 403 43.99 -16.92 6.24
C GLN A 403 44.97 -17.04 7.42
N ASP A 404 44.46 -17.17 8.65
CA ASP A 404 45.27 -17.36 9.85
C ASP A 404 46.03 -18.69 9.83
N ALA A 405 45.43 -19.76 9.27
CA ALA A 405 46.10 -21.04 9.06
C ALA A 405 47.30 -20.92 8.10
N ILE A 406 47.15 -20.16 7.01
CA ILE A 406 48.26 -19.88 6.07
C ILE A 406 49.38 -19.11 6.79
N LEU A 407 49.04 -18.08 7.58
CA LEU A 407 50.02 -17.33 8.36
C LEU A 407 50.74 -18.20 9.41
N SER A 408 50.08 -19.24 9.91
CA SER A 408 50.62 -20.19 10.89
C SER A 408 51.47 -21.29 10.26
N GLY A 409 51.73 -21.24 8.94
CA GLY A 409 52.63 -22.16 8.23
C GLY A 409 51.95 -23.30 7.47
N VAL A 410 50.61 -23.29 7.32
CA VAL A 410 49.91 -24.21 6.41
C VAL A 410 50.15 -23.79 4.96
N ASP A 411 50.39 -24.77 4.08
CA ASP A 411 50.64 -24.53 2.66
C ASP A 411 49.49 -23.73 2.00
N PRO A 412 49.79 -22.54 1.42
CA PRO A 412 48.80 -21.73 0.71
C PRO A 412 48.06 -22.48 -0.40
N GLU A 413 48.69 -23.44 -1.07
CA GLU A 413 48.05 -24.19 -2.18
C GLU A 413 46.82 -24.99 -1.70
N GLN A 414 46.76 -25.36 -0.43
CA GLN A 414 45.62 -26.10 0.15
C GLN A 414 44.43 -25.19 0.49
N ASN A 415 44.68 -23.97 0.96
CA ASN A 415 43.63 -23.10 1.52
C ASN A 415 43.21 -21.95 0.58
N LEU A 416 44.06 -21.52 -0.35
CA LEU A 416 43.77 -20.43 -1.28
C LEU A 416 42.56 -20.71 -2.21
N PRO A 417 42.37 -21.94 -2.76
CA PRO A 417 41.18 -22.26 -3.54
C PRO A 417 39.87 -22.16 -2.72
N ASN A 418 39.92 -22.57 -1.45
CA ASN A 418 38.78 -22.49 -0.53
C ASN A 418 38.42 -21.04 -0.21
N ILE A 419 39.42 -20.18 0.05
CA ILE A 419 39.22 -18.75 0.26
C ILE A 419 38.54 -18.10 -0.96
N ASN A 420 39.01 -18.40 -2.17
CA ASN A 420 38.42 -17.86 -3.40
C ASN A 420 36.97 -18.34 -3.58
N THR A 421 36.70 -19.62 -3.35
CA THR A 421 35.33 -20.19 -3.40
C THR A 421 34.38 -19.49 -2.42
N LEU A 422 34.84 -19.20 -1.19
CA LEU A 422 34.04 -18.48 -0.19
C LEU A 422 33.80 -17.02 -0.60
N ARG A 423 34.79 -16.34 -1.19
CA ARG A 423 34.62 -14.98 -1.72
C ARG A 423 33.63 -14.92 -2.87
N ASP A 424 33.70 -15.87 -3.81
CA ASP A 424 32.76 -15.97 -4.91
C ASP A 424 31.34 -16.22 -4.41
N ARG A 425 31.19 -17.05 -3.38
CA ARG A 425 29.92 -17.27 -2.70
C ARG A 425 29.38 -15.99 -2.05
N ILE A 426 30.20 -15.23 -1.31
CA ILE A 426 29.80 -13.93 -0.75
C ILE A 426 29.36 -12.99 -1.88
N ALA A 427 30.11 -12.89 -2.96
CA ALA A 427 29.78 -12.02 -4.08
C ALA A 427 28.44 -12.39 -4.74
N LYS A 428 28.18 -13.69 -4.94
CA LYS A 428 26.92 -14.19 -5.49
C LYS A 428 25.73 -13.91 -4.55
N GLU A 429 25.87 -14.24 -3.26
CA GLU A 429 24.80 -13.99 -2.28
C GLU A 429 24.55 -12.48 -2.09
N GLU A 430 25.61 -11.64 -2.16
CA GLU A 430 25.47 -10.18 -2.09
C GLU A 430 24.75 -9.62 -3.32
N ALA A 431 25.00 -10.17 -4.51
CA ALA A 431 24.29 -9.79 -5.73
C ALA A 431 22.80 -10.16 -5.65
N GLU A 432 22.46 -11.36 -5.17
CA GLU A 432 21.07 -11.78 -4.93
C GLU A 432 20.38 -10.89 -3.89
N TYR A 433 21.07 -10.57 -2.79
CA TYR A 433 20.57 -9.65 -1.76
C TYR A 433 20.32 -8.24 -2.30
N LYS A 434 21.23 -7.71 -3.13
CA LYS A 434 21.06 -6.41 -3.80
C LYS A 434 19.89 -6.41 -4.79
N LYS A 435 19.75 -7.47 -5.59
CA LYS A 435 18.64 -7.63 -6.55
C LYS A 435 17.27 -7.60 -5.88
N LEU A 436 17.14 -8.17 -4.69
CA LEU A 436 15.88 -8.12 -3.92
C LEU A 436 15.52 -6.71 -3.43
N ARG A 437 16.48 -5.79 -3.41
CA ARG A 437 16.33 -4.37 -3.03
C ARG A 437 16.20 -3.43 -4.23
N GLU A 438 16.14 -3.98 -5.45
CA GLU A 438 15.87 -3.17 -6.63
C GLU A 438 14.37 -2.78 -6.69
N PRO A 439 14.06 -1.58 -7.20
CA PRO A 439 12.68 -1.18 -7.46
C PRO A 439 11.96 -2.17 -8.39
N ILE A 440 10.68 -2.43 -8.13
CA ILE A 440 9.92 -3.45 -8.86
C ILE A 440 9.22 -2.78 -10.04
N PRO A 441 9.46 -3.22 -11.29
CA PRO A 441 8.73 -2.67 -12.42
C PRO A 441 7.23 -2.99 -12.31
N PRO A 442 6.34 -2.05 -12.70
CA PRO A 442 4.91 -2.34 -12.73
C PRO A 442 4.60 -3.33 -13.85
N GLN A 443 3.57 -4.17 -13.65
CA GLN A 443 3.03 -4.98 -14.74
C GLN A 443 2.30 -4.07 -15.73
N ARG A 444 2.93 -3.82 -16.89
CA ARG A 444 2.36 -2.98 -17.95
C ARG A 444 1.39 -3.77 -18.81
N LEU A 445 0.28 -3.13 -19.18
CA LEU A 445 -0.48 -3.56 -20.34
C LEU A 445 0.33 -3.25 -21.62
N PRO A 446 0.32 -4.14 -22.62
CA PRO A 446 0.90 -3.87 -23.92
C PRO A 446 0.35 -2.58 -24.55
N ARG A 447 1.18 -1.90 -25.35
CA ARG A 447 0.85 -0.59 -25.93
C ARG A 447 0.33 -0.70 -27.36
N GLY A 448 0.42 -1.87 -27.99
CA GLY A 448 -0.09 -2.08 -29.33
C GLY A 448 -1.62 -1.91 -29.39
N PRO A 449 -2.14 -1.29 -30.47
CA PRO A 449 -3.57 -0.99 -30.59
C PRO A 449 -4.45 -2.26 -30.60
N ASP A 450 -3.90 -3.39 -31.05
CA ASP A 450 -4.58 -4.68 -31.18
C ASP A 450 -4.00 -5.77 -30.26
N GLU A 451 -3.29 -5.38 -29.21
CA GLU A 451 -2.68 -6.35 -28.26
C GLU A 451 -3.53 -6.54 -26.99
N VAL A 452 -4.50 -5.67 -26.77
CA VAL A 452 -5.30 -5.61 -25.54
C VAL A 452 -6.77 -5.45 -25.89
N ASP A 453 -7.61 -6.35 -25.36
CA ASP A 453 -9.06 -6.19 -25.42
C ASP A 453 -9.52 -5.14 -24.41
N TRP A 454 -9.46 -3.86 -24.81
CA TRP A 454 -9.85 -2.71 -23.99
C TRP A 454 -11.34 -2.73 -23.61
N PHE A 455 -12.19 -3.25 -24.49
CA PHE A 455 -13.59 -3.47 -24.20
C PHE A 455 -13.78 -4.53 -23.11
N GLY A 456 -13.16 -5.69 -23.27
CA GLY A 456 -13.16 -6.76 -22.28
C GLY A 456 -12.61 -6.29 -20.93
N LEU A 457 -11.55 -5.49 -20.94
CA LEU A 457 -11.00 -4.86 -19.73
C LEU A 457 -12.01 -3.91 -19.07
N TYR A 458 -12.64 -3.02 -19.84
CA TYR A 458 -13.69 -2.13 -19.33
C TYR A 458 -14.84 -2.92 -18.70
N CYS A 459 -15.34 -3.95 -19.38
CA CYS A 459 -16.42 -4.79 -18.87
C CYS A 459 -15.98 -5.54 -17.61
N THR A 460 -14.83 -6.19 -17.62
CA THR A 460 -14.33 -6.96 -16.47
C THR A 460 -14.16 -6.08 -15.24
N LEU A 461 -13.56 -4.89 -15.39
CA LEU A 461 -13.41 -3.94 -14.31
C LEU A 461 -14.76 -3.43 -13.81
N SER A 462 -15.66 -3.04 -14.71
CA SER A 462 -16.98 -2.50 -14.34
C SER A 462 -17.81 -3.51 -13.53
N HIS A 463 -17.77 -4.80 -13.90
CA HIS A 463 -18.50 -5.84 -13.20
C HIS A 463 -17.81 -6.23 -11.87
N ASN A 464 -16.48 -6.30 -11.82
CA ASN A 464 -15.75 -6.87 -10.68
C ASN A 464 -15.14 -5.85 -9.70
N ILE A 465 -15.26 -4.53 -9.94
CA ILE A 465 -14.60 -3.50 -9.12
C ILE A 465 -14.92 -3.58 -7.62
N HIS A 466 -16.10 -4.10 -7.26
CA HIS A 466 -16.51 -4.26 -5.86
C HIS A 466 -15.75 -5.39 -5.15
N ASN A 467 -15.31 -6.41 -5.89
CA ASN A 467 -14.50 -7.52 -5.39
C ASN A 467 -13.00 -7.19 -5.40
N LEU A 468 -12.56 -6.29 -6.30
CA LEU A 468 -11.17 -5.81 -6.39
C LEU A 468 -10.89 -4.74 -5.32
N LYS A 469 -10.87 -5.14 -4.05
CA LYS A 469 -10.73 -4.24 -2.89
C LYS A 469 -9.51 -3.32 -2.99
N GLY A 470 -8.37 -3.85 -3.43
CA GLY A 470 -7.15 -3.07 -3.64
C GLY A 470 -7.31 -1.97 -4.70
N LEU A 471 -7.99 -2.25 -5.84
CA LEU A 471 -8.31 -1.23 -6.84
C LEU A 471 -9.35 -0.22 -6.33
N ARG A 472 -10.34 -0.67 -5.56
CA ARG A 472 -11.28 0.23 -4.89
C ARG A 472 -10.56 1.18 -3.94
N ASN A 473 -9.60 0.66 -3.15
CA ASN A 473 -8.76 1.50 -2.29
C ASN A 473 -7.90 2.46 -3.10
N ARG A 474 -7.27 1.96 -4.16
CA ARG A 474 -6.45 2.76 -5.06
C ARG A 474 -7.23 3.93 -5.67
N LYS A 475 -8.43 3.69 -6.19
CA LYS A 475 -9.33 4.71 -6.73
C LYS A 475 -9.70 5.76 -5.67
N ARG A 476 -9.90 5.35 -4.42
CA ARG A 476 -10.16 6.25 -3.31
C ARG A 476 -8.94 7.12 -2.98
N ILE A 477 -7.79 6.50 -2.79
CA ILE A 477 -6.54 7.20 -2.45
C ILE A 477 -6.15 8.15 -3.59
N TRP A 478 -6.41 7.76 -4.84
CA TRP A 478 -6.23 8.63 -5.99
C TRP A 478 -6.99 9.95 -5.83
N LYS A 479 -8.27 9.91 -5.44
CA LYS A 479 -9.07 11.13 -5.17
C LYS A 479 -8.49 11.97 -4.02
N ASP A 480 -8.06 11.32 -2.95
CA ASP A 480 -7.38 12.03 -1.86
C ASP A 480 -6.11 12.73 -2.37
N CYS A 481 -5.31 12.06 -3.20
CA CYS A 481 -4.10 12.64 -3.80
C CYS A 481 -4.41 13.77 -4.81
N GLU A 482 -5.49 13.66 -5.59
CA GLU A 482 -5.96 14.74 -6.48
C GLU A 482 -6.29 16.00 -5.67
N GLU A 483 -7.00 15.85 -4.56
CA GLU A 483 -7.30 16.96 -3.64
C GLU A 483 -6.02 17.55 -3.04
N ILE A 484 -5.06 16.73 -2.61
CA ILE A 484 -3.75 17.21 -2.13
C ILE A 484 -3.06 18.05 -3.22
N VAL A 485 -3.02 17.56 -4.45
CA VAL A 485 -2.44 18.26 -5.61
C VAL A 485 -3.15 19.59 -5.87
N LEU A 486 -4.48 19.63 -5.81
CA LEU A 486 -5.27 20.86 -5.98
C LEU A 486 -4.94 21.88 -4.89
N ARG A 487 -4.86 21.46 -3.62
CA ARG A 487 -4.51 22.34 -2.51
C ARG A 487 -3.08 22.85 -2.58
N ILE A 488 -2.12 22.01 -2.99
CA ILE A 488 -0.73 22.45 -3.28
C ILE A 488 -0.71 23.55 -4.33
N LYS A 489 -1.43 23.36 -5.45
CA LYS A 489 -1.52 24.36 -6.52
C LYS A 489 -2.15 25.66 -6.01
N LYS A 490 -3.21 25.58 -5.21
CA LYS A 490 -3.85 26.72 -4.54
C LYS A 490 -2.88 27.48 -3.63
N TYR A 491 -2.21 26.80 -2.71
CA TYR A 491 -1.28 27.43 -1.76
C TYR A 491 -0.05 28.05 -2.44
N ARG A 492 0.42 27.48 -3.55
CA ARG A 492 1.45 28.11 -4.38
C ARG A 492 0.95 29.40 -5.04
N ALA A 493 -0.27 29.39 -5.58
CA ALA A 493 -0.87 30.60 -6.16
C ALA A 493 -1.08 31.70 -5.11
N GLU A 494 -1.35 31.34 -3.85
CA GLU A 494 -1.47 32.25 -2.72
C GLU A 494 -0.11 32.69 -2.11
N GLY A 495 1.01 32.17 -2.61
CA GLY A 495 2.35 32.49 -2.10
C GLY A 495 2.70 31.86 -0.75
N LEU A 496 1.89 30.91 -0.27
CA LEU A 496 2.10 30.21 1.01
C LEU A 496 3.10 29.04 0.91
N MET A 497 3.40 28.60 -0.31
CA MET A 497 4.37 27.53 -0.61
C MET A 497 5.38 27.99 -1.65
N LYS A 498 6.63 27.53 -1.52
CA LYS A 498 7.66 27.78 -2.53
C LYS A 498 7.34 27.05 -3.85
N PRO A 499 7.79 27.58 -5.00
CA PRO A 499 7.77 26.84 -6.25
C PRO A 499 8.55 25.52 -6.13
N ALA A 500 8.17 24.53 -6.94
CA ALA A 500 8.90 23.26 -7.00
C ALA A 500 10.35 23.49 -7.43
N VAL A 501 11.29 22.73 -6.86
CA VAL A 501 12.71 22.81 -7.24
C VAL A 501 13.08 21.74 -8.30
N SER A 502 12.16 20.82 -8.66
CA SER A 502 12.36 19.61 -9.52
C SER A 502 13.34 18.59 -8.92
N LYS A 503 13.36 17.26 -9.17
CA LYS A 503 12.55 16.25 -9.87
C LYS A 503 12.22 15.17 -8.81
N TRP A 504 11.20 14.33 -9.06
CA TRP A 504 11.01 13.09 -8.31
C TRP A 504 12.30 12.28 -8.22
N LEU A 505 12.64 11.87 -7.00
CA LEU A 505 13.72 10.93 -6.70
C LEU A 505 13.37 9.58 -7.33
N THR A 506 13.90 9.32 -8.52
CA THR A 506 13.94 7.96 -9.04
C THR A 506 15.01 7.21 -8.25
N ALA A 507 14.60 6.24 -7.44
CA ALA A 507 15.49 5.21 -6.95
C ALA A 507 16.09 4.54 -8.20
N SER A 508 17.36 4.84 -8.47
CA SER A 508 18.21 4.13 -9.42
C SER A 508 18.89 2.98 -8.72
#